data_AF-A0A536UPJ2-F1
#
_entry.id   AF-A0A536UPJ2-F1
#
_cell.length_a   1.000
_cell.length_b   1.000
_cell.length_c   1.000
_cell.angle_alpha   90.00
_cell.angle_beta   90.00
_cell.angle_gamma   90.00
#
_symmetry.space_group_name_H-M   'P 1'
#
loop_
_entity.id
_entity.type
_entity.pdbx_description
1 polymer ?
#
loop_
_entity_poly.entity_id
_entity_poly.type
_entity_poly.pdbx_seq_one_letter_code
_entity_poly.pdbx_strand_id
1 'polypeptide(L)'
;MPGGSLAVKQGDEVVPIINKLARSFQNVVITQDWHHPQHVSFASQHPGKKPFEQIELPYGAQVLWPDHCVQGTEGASLHKDLSIPNAQLVIRKGFRQNVDSYSAFVEADRKTPTGLA
;
A
#
# COMPACT_ATOMS: atom_id res chain seq x y z
N MET A 1 3.80 -5.47 -7.97
CA MET A 1 4.13 -5.73 -9.39
C MET A 1 4.60 -7.17 -9.54
N PRO A 2 4.52 -7.79 -10.73
CA PRO A 2 5.19 -9.08 -10.97
C PRO A 2 6.64 -9.05 -10.49
N GLY A 3 7.07 -10.09 -9.77
CA GLY A 3 8.40 -10.15 -9.15
C GLY A 3 8.52 -9.49 -7.77
N GLY A 4 7.51 -8.75 -7.29
CA GLY A 4 7.45 -8.24 -5.92
C GLY A 4 6.96 -9.28 -4.90
N SER A 5 7.11 -8.98 -3.60
CA SER A 5 6.72 -9.91 -2.51
C SER A 5 5.22 -10.16 -2.40
N LEU A 6 4.39 -9.19 -2.82
CA LEU A 6 2.95 -9.32 -2.99
C LEU A 6 2.57 -8.99 -4.45
N ALA A 7 3.06 -9.83 -5.37
CA ALA A 7 2.85 -9.63 -6.80
C ALA A 7 1.39 -9.85 -7.21
N VAL A 8 0.81 -8.86 -7.88
CA VAL A 8 -0.45 -8.99 -8.61
C VAL A 8 -0.14 -9.40 -10.05
N LYS A 9 -0.77 -10.49 -10.51
CA LYS A 9 -0.64 -10.98 -11.89
C LYS A 9 -0.99 -9.87 -12.87
N GLN A 10 -0.11 -9.59 -13.84
CA GLN A 10 -0.28 -8.56 -14.87
C GLN A 10 -0.49 -7.13 -14.30
N GLY A 11 -0.09 -6.89 -13.05
CA GLY A 11 -0.23 -5.58 -12.42
C GLY A 11 0.61 -4.47 -13.05
N ASP A 12 1.57 -4.81 -13.91
CA ASP A 12 2.38 -3.91 -14.71
C ASP A 12 1.68 -3.39 -15.97
N GLU A 13 0.73 -4.15 -16.52
CA GLU A 13 0.02 -3.79 -17.76
C GLU A 13 -0.81 -2.50 -17.62
N VAL A 14 -1.18 -2.11 -16.39
CA VAL A 14 -1.93 -0.87 -16.14
C VAL A 14 -1.04 0.38 -16.15
N VAL A 15 0.29 0.26 -15.99
CA VAL A 15 1.18 1.42 -15.85
C VAL A 15 1.16 2.34 -17.09
N PRO A 16 1.25 1.84 -18.33
CA PRO A 16 1.13 2.70 -19.51
C PRO A 16 -0.22 3.42 -19.61
N ILE A 17 -1.30 2.76 -19.17
CA ILE A 17 -2.66 3.33 -19.16
C ILE A 17 -2.75 4.46 -18.13
N ILE A 18 -2.23 4.23 -16.92
CA ILE A 18 -2.15 5.24 -15.86
C ILE A 18 -1.35 6.47 -16.33
N ASN A 19 -0.18 6.28 -16.94
CA ASN A 19 0.65 7.36 -17.47
C ASN A 19 -0.07 8.17 -18.56
N LYS A 20 -0.92 7.54 -19.37
CA LYS A 20 -1.75 8.22 -20.37
C LYS A 20 -2.87 9.02 -19.72
N LEU A 21 -3.59 8.41 -18.79
CA LEU A 21 -4.73 9.02 -18.11
C LEU A 21 -4.30 10.23 -17.28
N ALA A 22 -3.22 10.13 -16.51
CA ALA A 22 -2.77 11.18 -15.61
C ALA A 22 -2.49 12.53 -16.30
N ARG A 23 -2.13 12.52 -17.59
CA ARG A 23 -1.94 13.73 -18.41
C ARG A 23 -3.23 14.51 -18.67
N SER A 24 -4.38 13.86 -18.51
CA SER A 24 -5.70 14.45 -18.74
C SER A 24 -6.25 15.17 -17.50
N PHE A 25 -5.55 15.09 -16.36
CA PHE A 25 -5.99 15.67 -15.10
C PHE A 25 -5.05 16.78 -14.66
N GLN A 26 -5.63 17.89 -14.21
CA GLN A 26 -4.87 18.98 -13.59
C GLN A 26 -4.32 18.56 -12.23
N ASN A 27 -5.07 17.75 -11.48
CA ASN A 27 -4.72 17.33 -10.14
C ASN A 27 -4.53 15.81 -10.10
N VAL A 28 -3.34 15.37 -9.69
CA VAL A 28 -3.01 13.96 -9.57
C VAL A 28 -2.29 13.73 -8.25
N VAL A 29 -2.80 12.80 -7.45
CA VAL A 29 -2.22 12.33 -6.20
C VAL A 29 -1.84 10.87 -6.37
N ILE A 30 -0.64 10.51 -5.90
CA ILE A 30 -0.15 9.13 -5.86
C ILE A 30 -0.24 8.64 -4.42
N THR A 31 -0.72 7.42 -4.23
CA THR A 31 -0.70 6.76 -2.92
C THR A 31 0.42 5.74 -2.89
N GLN A 32 1.10 5.60 -1.75
CA GLN A 32 2.18 4.64 -1.58
C GLN A 32 1.97 3.89 -0.26
N ASP A 33 1.89 2.56 -0.32
CA ASP A 33 2.02 1.75 0.91
C ASP A 33 3.43 1.88 1.46
N TRP A 34 3.53 2.09 2.77
CA TRP A 34 4.77 2.48 3.42
C TRP A 34 4.89 1.84 4.81
N HIS A 35 4.89 0.52 4.85
CA HIS A 35 4.71 -0.26 6.07
C HIS A 35 5.95 -0.32 6.96
N HIS A 36 5.76 -0.10 8.25
CA HIS A 36 6.78 -0.38 9.27
C HIS A 36 7.32 -1.82 9.11
N PRO A 37 8.62 -2.10 9.33
CA PRO A 37 9.15 -3.47 9.17
C PRO A 37 8.46 -4.54 10.03
N GLN A 38 7.83 -4.13 11.13
CA GLN A 38 7.05 -4.99 12.02
C GLN A 38 5.54 -4.71 11.93
N HIS A 39 5.04 -4.36 10.74
CA HIS A 39 3.66 -3.95 10.55
C HIS A 39 2.67 -5.09 10.86
N VAL A 40 1.58 -4.77 11.55
CA VAL A 40 0.59 -5.75 12.05
C VAL A 40 -0.09 -6.54 10.94
N SER A 41 -0.14 -6.03 9.71
CA SER A 41 -0.73 -6.77 8.58
C SER A 41 0.19 -7.86 8.03
N PHE A 42 1.44 -7.97 8.47
CA PHE A 42 2.36 -8.99 7.98
C PHE A 42 2.21 -10.30 8.74
N ALA A 43 2.06 -11.41 8.01
CA ALA A 43 2.00 -12.74 8.60
C ALA A 43 3.25 -13.09 9.42
N SER A 44 4.42 -12.53 9.07
CA SER A 44 5.68 -12.72 9.81
C SER A 44 5.63 -12.21 11.25
N GLN A 45 4.70 -11.29 11.58
CA GLN A 45 4.52 -10.74 12.91
C GLN A 45 3.57 -11.58 13.79
N HIS A 46 2.97 -12.65 13.24
CA HIS A 46 2.00 -13.48 13.94
C HIS A 46 2.46 -14.95 13.95
N PRO A 47 3.02 -15.44 15.07
CA PRO A 47 3.52 -16.81 15.17
C PRO A 47 2.47 -17.86 14.79
N GLY A 48 2.84 -18.78 13.90
CA GLY A 48 1.98 -19.86 13.43
C GLY A 48 0.96 -19.46 12.36
N LYS A 49 0.93 -18.20 11.92
CA LYS A 49 0.07 -17.73 10.83
C LYS A 49 0.79 -17.74 9.49
N LYS A 50 0.01 -17.85 8.42
CA LYS A 50 0.47 -17.78 7.04
C LYS A 50 -0.12 -16.56 6.32
N PRO A 51 0.55 -16.06 5.27
CA PRO A 51 -0.07 -15.11 4.37
C PRO A 51 -1.44 -15.57 3.88
N PHE A 52 -2.33 -14.62 3.67
CA PHE A 52 -3.72 -14.76 3.24
C PHE A 52 -4.68 -15.36 4.29
N GLU A 53 -4.21 -15.68 5.50
CA GLU A 53 -5.09 -15.96 6.62
C GLU A 53 -5.73 -14.68 7.17
N GLN A 54 -6.89 -14.82 7.82
CA GLN A 54 -7.56 -13.73 8.52
C GLN A 54 -7.43 -13.90 10.04
N ILE A 55 -7.21 -12.79 10.75
CA ILE A 55 -7.19 -12.72 12.20
C ILE A 55 -8.11 -11.61 12.69
N GLU A 56 -8.46 -11.63 13.98
CA GLU A 56 -9.13 -10.51 14.65
C GLU A 56 -8.11 -9.62 15.34
N LEU A 57 -8.21 -8.31 15.11
CA LEU A 57 -7.42 -7.26 15.77
C LEU A 57 -8.38 -6.30 16.50
N PRO A 58 -7.88 -5.36 17.33
CA PRO A 58 -8.74 -4.41 18.05
C PRO A 58 -9.66 -3.57 17.15
N TYR A 59 -9.31 -3.39 15.87
CA TYR A 59 -10.11 -2.70 14.87
C TYR A 59 -10.99 -3.62 14.00
N GLY A 60 -11.01 -4.93 14.30
CA GLY A 60 -11.77 -5.96 13.59
C GLY A 60 -10.90 -6.86 12.72
N ALA A 61 -11.54 -7.52 11.77
CA ALA A 61 -10.93 -8.56 10.97
C ALA A 61 -9.85 -8.01 10.02
N GLN A 62 -8.66 -8.63 10.03
CA GLN A 62 -7.51 -8.26 9.23
C GLN A 62 -6.98 -9.47 8.44
N VAL A 63 -6.78 -9.29 7.14
CA VAL A 63 -6.05 -10.26 6.31
C VAL A 63 -4.56 -10.06 6.52
N LEU A 64 -3.84 -11.15 6.75
CA LEU A 64 -2.39 -11.14 6.85
C LEU A 64 -1.76 -11.28 5.47
N TRP A 65 -0.70 -10.54 5.21
CA TRP A 65 0.01 -10.52 3.93
C TRP A 65 1.46 -11.00 4.10
N PRO A 66 2.14 -11.41 3.02
CA PRO A 66 3.59 -11.43 3.02
C PRO A 66 4.13 -10.03 3.33
N ASP A 67 5.33 -9.92 3.89
CA ASP A 67 6.00 -8.63 4.09
C ASP A 67 6.11 -7.91 2.74
N HIS A 68 5.58 -6.70 2.66
CA HIS A 68 5.51 -5.93 1.41
C HIS A 68 5.60 -4.43 1.69
N CYS A 69 6.06 -3.68 0.68
CA CYS A 69 6.14 -2.22 0.73
C CYS A 69 6.76 -1.68 2.04
N VAL A 70 7.80 -2.35 2.54
CA VAL A 70 8.49 -1.98 3.77
C VAL A 70 9.27 -0.69 3.57
N GLN A 71 9.17 0.24 4.52
CA GLN A 71 9.79 1.57 4.44
C GLN A 71 11.27 1.50 4.07
N GLY A 72 11.66 2.26 3.06
CA GLY A 72 13.06 2.36 2.61
C GLY A 72 13.57 1.17 1.80
N THR A 73 12.74 0.15 1.53
CA THR A 73 13.10 -0.98 0.66
C THR A 73 12.68 -0.73 -0.78
N GLU A 74 13.34 -1.41 -1.71
CA GLU A 74 12.97 -1.35 -3.14
C GLU A 74 11.54 -1.84 -3.39
N GLY A 75 11.04 -2.77 -2.58
CA GLY A 75 9.65 -3.26 -2.67
C GLY A 75 8.59 -2.19 -2.36
N ALA A 76 8.99 -1.05 -1.77
CA ALA A 76 8.11 0.09 -1.51
C ALA A 76 8.21 1.18 -2.58
N SER A 77 9.21 1.13 -3.48
CA SER A 77 9.38 2.10 -4.56
C SER A 77 8.16 2.11 -5.49
N LEU A 78 7.79 3.29 -6.00
CA LEU A 78 6.87 3.38 -7.14
C LEU A 78 7.50 2.64 -8.32
N HIS A 79 6.66 2.00 -9.16
CA HIS A 79 7.18 1.25 -10.29
C HIS A 79 8.04 2.13 -11.21
N LYS A 80 9.18 1.62 -11.66
CA LYS A 80 10.17 2.39 -12.44
C LYS A 80 9.60 3.02 -13.72
N ASP A 81 8.57 2.40 -14.31
CA ASP A 81 7.95 2.89 -15.54
C ASP A 81 6.74 3.81 -15.27
N LEU A 82 6.37 4.05 -14.00
CA LEU A 82 5.36 5.03 -13.62
C LEU A 82 5.93 6.44 -13.85
N SER A 83 5.30 7.21 -14.73
CA SER A 83 5.77 8.52 -15.16
C SER A 83 4.62 9.51 -15.15
N ILE A 84 4.49 10.22 -14.03
CA ILE A 84 3.45 11.22 -13.78
C ILE A 84 4.12 12.50 -13.27
N PRO A 85 4.77 13.28 -14.15
CA PRO A 85 5.50 14.49 -13.73
C PRO A 85 4.58 15.59 -13.18
N ASN A 86 3.28 15.53 -13.46
CA ASN A 86 2.26 16.44 -12.93
C ASN A 86 1.63 15.98 -11.60
N ALA A 87 2.13 14.90 -10.98
CA ALA A 87 1.68 14.51 -9.65
C ALA A 87 2.11 15.57 -8.62
N GLN A 88 1.16 16.02 -7.81
CA GLN A 88 1.36 17.12 -6.85
C GLN A 88 1.63 16.61 -5.44
N LEU A 89 1.27 15.35 -5.16
CA LEU A 89 1.37 14.75 -3.84
C LEU A 89 1.64 13.25 -3.96
N VAL A 90 2.54 12.76 -3.11
CA VAL A 90 2.62 11.34 -2.75
C VAL A 90 2.16 11.23 -1.30
N ILE A 91 1.01 10.59 -1.07
CA ILE A 91 0.54 10.29 0.27
C ILE A 91 0.93 8.86 0.64
N ARG A 92 1.67 8.73 1.75
CA ARG A 92 2.05 7.42 2.31
C ARG A 92 1.00 6.97 3.31
N LYS A 93 0.62 5.69 3.24
CA LYS A 93 -0.37 5.06 4.13
C LYS A 93 0.17 3.75 4.71
N GLY A 94 -0.48 3.24 5.75
CA GLY A 94 -0.09 1.98 6.41
C GLY A 94 1.24 2.06 7.16
N PHE A 95 1.70 3.27 7.51
CA PHE A 95 3.01 3.45 8.14
C PHE A 95 3.01 3.23 9.66
N ARG A 96 1.84 3.15 10.28
CA ARG A 96 1.72 2.85 11.71
C ARG A 96 1.88 1.36 11.93
N GLN A 97 2.74 0.98 12.88
CA GLN A 97 3.00 -0.43 13.16
C GLN A 97 1.72 -1.24 13.43
N ASN A 98 0.76 -0.65 14.15
CA ASN A 98 -0.36 -1.41 14.74
C ASN A 98 -1.70 -1.23 14.00
N VAL A 99 -1.76 -0.51 12.88
CA VAL A 99 -3.01 -0.25 12.14
C VAL A 99 -2.73 -0.25 10.66
N ASP A 100 -3.42 -1.12 9.91
CA ASP A 100 -3.34 -1.16 8.46
C ASP A 100 -4.13 -0.02 7.80
N SER A 101 -3.89 0.24 6.52
CA SER A 101 -4.58 1.29 5.80
C SER A 101 -4.69 0.98 4.31
N TYR A 102 -5.73 0.25 3.91
CA TYR A 102 -6.06 0.08 2.49
C TYR A 102 -6.49 1.40 1.84
N SER A 103 -7.31 2.17 2.55
CA SER A 103 -7.83 3.45 2.07
C SER A 103 -6.77 4.55 2.20
N ALA A 104 -6.70 5.42 1.20
CA ALA A 104 -5.89 6.63 1.25
C ALA A 104 -6.56 7.79 2.02
N PHE A 105 -7.70 7.54 2.67
CA PHE A 105 -8.48 8.55 3.39
C PHE A 105 -8.53 8.29 4.89
N VAL A 106 -8.81 7.04 5.28
CA VAL A 106 -9.00 6.63 6.69
C VAL A 106 -8.35 5.26 6.91
N GLU A 107 -7.71 5.06 8.05
CA GLU A 107 -7.07 3.80 8.41
C GLU A 107 -8.10 2.71 8.76
N ALA A 108 -7.64 1.46 8.92
CA ALA A 108 -8.49 0.28 9.16
C ALA A 108 -9.31 0.37 10.46
N ASP A 109 -8.89 1.21 11.41
CA ASP A 109 -9.65 1.53 12.62
C ASP A 109 -10.94 2.34 12.39
N ARG A 110 -11.16 2.80 11.15
CA ARG A 110 -12.30 3.60 10.70
C ARG A 110 -12.43 4.94 11.43
N LYS A 111 -11.34 5.41 12.04
CA LYS A 111 -11.31 6.64 12.85
C LYS A 111 -10.15 7.54 12.46
N THR A 112 -8.96 6.99 12.25
CA THR A 112 -7.73 7.75 12.03
C THR A 112 -7.69 8.25 10.59
N PRO A 113 -7.74 9.58 10.36
CA PRO A 113 -7.61 10.13 9.03
C PRO A 113 -6.14 10.11 8.58
N THR A 114 -5.95 9.97 7.27
CA THR A 114 -4.64 10.04 6.61
C THR A 114 -4.22 11.48 6.29
N GLY A 115 -5.17 12.43 6.34
CA GLY A 115 -4.99 13.82 5.94
C GLY A 115 -5.33 14.14 4.48
N LEU A 116 -5.80 13.16 3.69
CA LEU A 116 -6.25 13.40 2.31
C LEU A 116 -7.66 14.02 2.23
N ALA A 117 -8.53 13.68 3.18
CA ALA A 117 -9.89 14.22 3.33
C ALA A 117 -10.06 14.94 4.66
#